data_AF-A0AAX6MU40-F1
#
_entry.id   AF-A0AAX6MU40-F1
#
_cell.length_a   1.000
_cell.length_b   1.000
_cell.length_c   1.000
_cell.angle_alpha   90.00
_cell.angle_beta   90.00
_cell.angle_gamma   90.00
#
_symmetry.space_group_name_H-M   'P 1'
#
loop_
_entity.id
_entity.type
_entity.pdbx_description
1 polymer ?
#
loop_
_entity_poly.entity_id
_entity_poly.type
_entity_poly.pdbx_seq_one_letter_code
_entity_poly.pdbx_strand_id
1 'polypeptide(L)'
;MELFATGFNAWRQLQFDNEQDNSGEPRDLESFQSILKEDFIGQYDGCDTIHQYSSTGTHEQLAFPGMGKIVQLVAYETGFAALSHDGRVWTWGDERYSACLGRQVTSSR
;
A
#
# COMPACT_ATOMS: atom_id res chain seq x y z
N MET A 1 11.50 -6.96 -5.10
CA MET A 1 11.27 -5.78 -5.97
C MET A 1 11.36 -4.58 -5.08
N GLU A 2 11.93 -3.52 -5.62
CA GLU A 2 12.03 -2.25 -4.94
C GLU A 2 11.11 -1.26 -5.65
N LEU A 3 10.06 -0.80 -4.98
CA LEU A 3 9.29 0.34 -5.47
C LEU A 3 10.09 1.58 -5.15
N PHE A 4 10.54 2.30 -6.18
CA PHE A 4 11.19 3.59 -5.99
C PHE A 4 10.17 4.70 -6.18
N ALA A 5 10.13 5.65 -5.24
CA ALA A 5 9.39 6.90 -5.40
C ALA A 5 10.34 8.09 -5.26
N THR A 6 10.02 9.16 -5.97
CA THR A 6 10.71 10.46 -5.93
C THR A 6 9.66 11.56 -5.89
N GLY A 7 10.08 12.76 -5.51
CA GLY A 7 9.21 13.71 -4.83
C GLY A 7 9.10 13.26 -3.39
N PHE A 8 9.05 14.16 -2.42
CA PHE A 8 7.91 15.03 -2.24
C PHE A 8 8.10 15.79 -0.86
N ASN A 9 7.44 16.93 -0.57
CA ASN A 9 7.88 17.92 0.45
C ASN A 9 6.75 18.63 1.24
N ALA A 10 7.02 19.83 1.81
CA ALA A 10 6.22 20.71 2.72
C ALA A 10 4.72 20.95 2.36
N TRP A 11 4.22 20.27 1.34
CA TRP A 11 2.89 20.34 0.76
C TRP A 11 2.22 18.97 0.58
N ARG A 12 2.45 18.05 1.54
CA ARG A 12 1.74 16.76 1.69
C ARG A 12 2.08 15.72 0.65
N GLN A 13 3.35 15.45 0.67
CA GLN A 13 4.05 14.78 -0.37
C GLN A 13 5.02 13.85 0.45
N LEU A 14 5.19 12.59 0.01
CA LEU A 14 6.01 11.50 0.59
C LEU A 14 7.53 11.80 0.76
N GLN A 15 8.11 11.61 1.96
CA GLN A 15 9.54 11.83 2.25
C GLN A 15 10.15 10.64 3.01
N PHE A 16 11.41 10.24 2.74
CA PHE A 16 11.94 8.92 3.12
C PHE A 16 13.29 8.94 3.90
N ASP A 17 13.40 9.68 5.01
CA ASP A 17 14.50 9.66 6.05
C ASP A 17 15.72 10.62 5.82
N ASN A 18 16.53 11.12 6.79
CA ASN A 18 16.58 10.98 8.27
C ASN A 18 17.29 12.15 9.03
N GLU A 19 17.42 13.36 8.47
CA GLU A 19 18.12 14.43 9.19
C GLU A 19 17.16 15.37 9.94
N GLN A 20 17.45 15.49 11.23
CA GLN A 20 16.89 16.44 12.18
C GLN A 20 17.34 17.86 11.80
N ASP A 21 16.96 18.32 10.61
CA ASP A 21 17.13 19.72 10.25
C ASP A 21 16.09 20.49 11.08
N ASN A 22 16.57 21.17 12.13
CA ASN A 22 15.76 21.99 13.04
C ASN A 22 15.10 23.21 12.32
N SER A 23 15.10 23.23 10.98
CA SER A 23 14.54 24.27 10.12
C SER A 23 13.01 24.19 9.96
N GLY A 24 12.36 23.13 10.45
CA GLY A 24 10.89 23.01 10.47
C GLY A 24 10.25 22.69 9.12
N GLU A 25 10.98 22.81 8.01
CA GLU A 25 10.53 22.45 6.66
C GLU A 25 11.26 21.21 6.14
N PRO A 26 10.54 20.11 5.84
CA PRO A 26 11.13 18.93 5.22
C PRO A 26 11.62 19.26 3.81
N ARG A 27 12.88 18.89 3.51
CA ARG A 27 13.46 19.10 2.17
C ARG A 27 12.86 18.17 1.13
N ASP A 28 12.74 18.68 -0.09
CA ASP A 28 12.34 17.91 -1.26
C ASP A 28 13.25 16.71 -1.47
N LEU A 29 12.63 15.57 -1.79
CA LEU A 29 13.39 14.43 -2.28
C LEU A 29 13.75 14.66 -3.75
N GLU A 30 15.03 14.97 -3.96
CA GLU A 30 15.59 15.18 -5.30
C GLU A 30 16.00 13.87 -6.00
N SER A 31 15.92 12.72 -5.31
CA SER A 31 16.33 11.42 -5.83
C SER A 31 15.29 10.34 -5.59
N PHE A 32 15.25 9.36 -6.51
CA PHE A 32 14.45 8.15 -6.35
C PHE A 32 14.93 7.36 -5.14
N GLN A 33 14.04 7.19 -4.17
CA GLN A 33 14.28 6.41 -2.98
C GLN A 33 13.48 5.12 -3.04
N SER A 34 14.08 4.03 -2.60
CA SER A 34 13.38 2.75 -2.45
C SER A 34 12.43 2.85 -1.25
N ILE A 35 11.12 2.74 -1.49
CA ILE A 35 10.06 2.96 -0.49
C ILE A 35 9.32 1.70 -0.08
N LEU A 36 9.45 0.65 -0.89
CA LEU A 36 8.92 -0.67 -0.59
C LEU A 36 9.95 -1.67 -1.09
N LYS A 37 10.46 -2.52 -0.22
CA LYS A 37 11.23 -3.70 -0.61
C LYS A 37 10.44 -4.92 -0.20
N GLU A 38 9.95 -5.64 -1.19
CA GLU A 38 9.18 -6.85 -0.94
C GLU A 38 9.68 -7.99 -1.83
N ASP A 39 9.67 -9.18 -1.27
CA ASP A 39 10.02 -10.39 -2.02
C ASP A 39 8.91 -10.78 -3.00
N PHE A 40 7.68 -10.29 -2.79
CA PHE A 40 6.50 -10.69 -3.54
C PHE A 40 5.62 -9.50 -3.96
N ILE A 41 4.88 -9.67 -5.07
CA ILE A 41 3.86 -8.71 -5.53
C ILE A 41 2.53 -9.44 -5.68
N GLY A 42 1.47 -8.87 -5.12
CA GLY A 42 0.10 -9.28 -5.37
C GLY A 42 -0.50 -8.53 -6.57
N GLN A 43 -1.14 -9.26 -7.48
CA GLN A 43 -1.92 -8.74 -8.59
C GLN A 43 -3.36 -9.23 -8.46
N TYR A 44 -4.30 -8.30 -8.45
CA TYR A 44 -5.72 -8.64 -8.53
C TYR A 44 -6.12 -8.93 -9.99
N ASP A 45 -6.80 -10.06 -10.22
CA ASP A 45 -7.22 -10.51 -11.57
C ASP A 45 -8.43 -9.76 -12.15
N GLY A 46 -9.08 -8.92 -11.35
CA GLY A 46 -10.31 -8.20 -11.74
C GLY A 46 -11.61 -8.98 -11.49
N CYS A 47 -11.52 -10.20 -10.96
CA CYS A 47 -12.63 -11.12 -10.79
C CYS A 47 -12.80 -11.57 -9.34
N ASP A 48 -11.80 -12.18 -8.71
CA ASP A 48 -11.94 -12.77 -7.36
C ASP A 48 -10.60 -13.03 -6.66
N THR A 49 -9.51 -13.10 -7.42
CA THR A 49 -8.25 -13.66 -6.90
C THR A 49 -7.14 -12.62 -6.91
N ILE A 50 -6.38 -12.58 -5.81
CA ILE A 50 -5.04 -11.98 -5.83
C ILE A 50 -4.03 -13.09 -6.13
N HIS A 51 -3.30 -12.93 -7.22
CA HIS A 51 -2.16 -13.76 -7.58
C HIS A 51 -0.89 -13.13 -7.02
N GLN A 52 -0.13 -13.88 -6.23
CA GLN A 52 1.16 -13.46 -5.72
C GLN A 52 2.27 -14.03 -6.59
N TYR A 53 3.18 -13.16 -7.01
CA TYR A 53 4.34 -13.49 -7.81
C TYR A 53 5.61 -13.18 -7.02
N SER A 54 6.67 -13.96 -7.26
CA SER A 54 8.00 -13.57 -6.84
C SER A 54 8.38 -12.26 -7.51
N SER A 55 8.99 -11.37 -6.74
CA SER A 55 9.47 -10.12 -7.28
C SER A 55 10.65 -10.25 -8.23
N THR A 56 11.27 -11.42 -8.29
CA THR A 56 12.39 -11.74 -9.20
C THR A 56 11.99 -12.71 -10.32
N GLY A 57 10.74 -13.17 -10.38
CA GLY A 57 10.29 -14.13 -11.38
C GLY A 57 8.77 -14.11 -11.62
N THR A 58 8.34 -14.44 -12.84
CA THR A 58 6.93 -14.38 -13.24
C THR A 58 6.09 -15.61 -12.87
N HIS A 59 6.67 -16.55 -12.12
CA HIS A 59 5.91 -17.73 -11.71
C HIS A 59 4.99 -17.36 -10.55
N GLU A 60 3.70 -17.63 -10.73
CA GLU A 60 2.71 -17.53 -9.66
C GLU A 60 3.15 -18.45 -8.50
N GLN A 61 3.16 -17.88 -7.31
CA GLN A 61 3.59 -18.60 -6.11
C GLN A 61 2.41 -18.98 -5.24
N LEU A 62 1.44 -18.07 -5.09
CA LEU A 62 0.22 -18.27 -4.30
C LEU A 62 -0.97 -17.55 -4.94
N ALA A 63 -2.16 -18.12 -4.75
CA ALA A 63 -3.43 -17.52 -5.12
C ALA A 63 -4.28 -17.29 -3.86
N PHE A 64 -4.86 -16.11 -3.72
CA PHE A 64 -5.77 -15.75 -2.64
C PHE A 64 -7.16 -15.45 -3.22
N PRO A 65 -8.03 -16.47 -3.37
CA PRO A 65 -9.38 -16.31 -3.86
C PRO A 65 -10.33 -15.74 -2.78
N GLY A 66 -11.55 -15.39 -3.19
CA GLY A 66 -12.62 -14.98 -2.28
C GLY A 66 -12.71 -13.47 -2.03
N MET A 67 -12.00 -12.64 -2.79
CA MET A 67 -12.19 -11.19 -2.73
C MET A 67 -13.54 -10.74 -3.28
N GLY A 68 -14.12 -11.53 -4.18
CA GLY A 68 -15.22 -11.13 -5.06
C GLY A 68 -14.76 -10.09 -6.08
N LYS A 69 -15.57 -9.86 -7.10
CA LYS A 69 -15.34 -8.78 -8.07
C LYS A 69 -15.38 -7.43 -7.38
N ILE A 70 -14.25 -6.72 -7.33
CA ILE A 70 -14.18 -5.37 -6.79
C ILE A 70 -14.86 -4.40 -7.76
N VAL A 71 -15.87 -3.69 -7.26
CA VAL A 71 -16.68 -2.74 -8.04
C VAL A 71 -16.38 -1.29 -7.68
N GLN A 72 -15.74 -1.04 -6.54
CA GLN A 72 -15.31 0.29 -6.13
C GLN A 72 -14.04 0.23 -5.30
N LEU A 73 -13.13 1.17 -5.55
CA LEU A 73 -11.91 1.38 -4.79
C LEU A 73 -11.85 2.86 -4.41
N VAL A 74 -11.60 3.16 -3.14
CA VAL A 74 -11.47 4.52 -2.62
C VAL A 74 -10.21 4.66 -1.77
N ALA A 75 -9.56 5.81 -1.89
CA ALA A 75 -8.49 6.24 -1.00
C ALA A 75 -9.03 7.24 0.03
N TYR A 76 -8.50 7.20 1.24
CA TYR A 76 -8.71 8.21 2.27
C TYR A 76 -7.35 8.58 2.91
N GLU A 77 -7.36 9.46 3.91
CA GLU A 77 -6.14 10.11 4.43
C GLU A 77 -4.99 9.15 4.78
N THR A 78 -5.30 7.95 5.31
CA THR A 78 -4.29 7.02 5.81
C THR A 78 -4.48 5.58 5.33
N GLY A 79 -5.28 5.37 4.29
CA GLY A 79 -5.56 4.02 3.79
C GLY A 79 -6.53 3.97 2.61
N PHE A 80 -7.04 2.77 2.38
CA PHE A 80 -7.89 2.43 1.25
C PHE A 80 -9.02 1.51 1.68
N ALA A 81 -10.12 1.56 0.92
CA ALA A 81 -11.21 0.60 1.03
C ALA A 81 -11.64 0.11 -0.37
N ALA A 82 -11.97 -1.18 -0.46
CA ALA A 82 -12.49 -1.81 -1.66
C ALA A 82 -13.85 -2.48 -1.37
N LEU A 83 -14.84 -2.21 -2.21
CA LEU A 83 -16.17 -2.82 -2.16
C LEU A 83 -16.27 -3.89 -3.25
N SER A 84 -16.61 -5.12 -2.86
CA SER A 84 -16.95 -6.19 -3.79
C SER A 84 -18.42 -6.12 -4.22
N HIS A 85 -18.74 -6.73 -5.37
CA HIS A 85 -20.10 -6.79 -5.90
C HIS A 85 -21.10 -7.53 -5.00
N ASP A 86 -20.61 -8.42 -4.12
CA ASP A 86 -21.41 -9.16 -3.15
C ASP A 86 -21.52 -8.44 -1.78
N GLY A 87 -20.99 -7.22 -1.68
CA GLY A 87 -21.16 -6.34 -0.52
C GLY A 87 -20.11 -6.48 0.58
N ARG A 88 -19.03 -7.25 0.36
CA ARG A 88 -17.89 -7.27 1.28
C ARG A 88 -17.05 -6.00 1.14
N VAL A 89 -16.48 -5.57 2.25
CA VAL A 89 -15.59 -4.40 2.30
C VAL A 89 -14.22 -4.85 2.79
N TRP A 90 -13.19 -4.56 2.01
CA TRP A 90 -11.79 -4.80 2.34
C TRP A 90 -11.13 -3.48 2.70
N THR A 91 -10.38 -3.43 3.80
CA THR A 91 -9.68 -2.22 4.26
C THR A 91 -8.22 -2.51 4.57
N TRP A 92 -7.34 -1.61 4.14
CA TRP A 92 -5.90 -1.64 4.45
C TRP A 92 -5.35 -0.22 4.52
N GLY A 93 -4.26 -0.04 5.27
CA GLY A 93 -3.71 1.28 5.55
C GLY A 93 -2.84 1.27 6.80
N ASP A 94 -2.56 2.47 7.30
CA ASP A 94 -1.67 2.69 8.44
C ASP A 94 -2.29 2.18 9.75
N GLU A 95 -1.60 1.26 10.42
CA GLU A 95 -2.02 0.66 11.70
C GLU A 95 -2.20 1.68 12.83
N ARG A 96 -1.50 2.82 12.77
CA ARG A 96 -1.62 3.91 13.76
C ARG A 96 -3.01 4.56 13.73
N TYR A 97 -3.74 4.42 12.61
CA TYR A 97 -5.10 4.94 12.41
C TYR A 97 -6.15 3.81 12.36
N SER A 98 -5.99 2.84 13.25
CA SER A 98 -6.81 1.62 13.32
C SER A 98 -8.33 1.84 13.33
N ALA A 99 -8.82 2.90 13.95
CA ALA A 99 -10.25 3.23 14.02
C ALA A 99 -10.89 3.37 12.62
N CYS A 100 -10.15 3.85 11.63
CA CYS A 100 -10.62 4.04 10.27
C CYS A 100 -10.72 2.73 9.47
N LEU A 101 -10.07 1.65 9.93
CA LEU A 101 -10.05 0.37 9.21
C LEU A 101 -11.33 -0.45 9.43
N GLY A 102 -12.10 -0.17 10.49
CA GLY A 102 -13.35 -0.89 10.78
C GLY A 102 -13.16 -2.37 11.12
N ARG A 103 -11.94 -2.79 11.47
CA ARG A 103 -11.56 -4.16 11.84
C ARG A 103 -10.40 -4.16 12.82
N GLN A 104 -10.13 -5.32 13.43
CA GLN A 104 -8.88 -5.51 14.17
C GLN A 104 -7.69 -5.37 13.22
N VAL A 105 -6.68 -4.64 13.70
CA VAL A 105 -5.41 -4.46 12.97
C VAL A 105 -4.62 -5.75 13.07
N THR A 106 -4.12 -6.20 11.92
CA THR A 106 -3.10 -7.24 11.88
C THR A 106 -1.78 -6.54 12.13
N SER A 107 -1.12 -6.81 13.26
CA SER A 107 0.19 -6.22 13.56
C SER A 107 1.19 -6.56 12.46
N SER A 108 1.85 -5.54 11.94
CA SER A 108 3.00 -5.69 11.06
C SER A 108 4.07 -6.52 11.81
N ARG A 109 4.56 -7.61 11.21
CA ARG A 109 5.63 -8.43 11.79
C ARG A 109 7.00 -7.84 11.46
#